data_AF-A0A2V6Z1M1-F1
#
_entry.id   AF-A0A2V6Z1M1-F1
#
_cell.length_a   1.000
_cell.length_b   1.000
_cell.length_c   1.000
_cell.angle_alpha   90.00
_cell.angle_beta   90.00
_cell.angle_gamma   90.00
#
_symmetry.space_group_name_H-M   'P 1'
#
loop_
_entity.id
_entity.type
_entity.pdbx_description
1 polymer ?
#
loop_
_entity_poly.entity_id
_entity_poly.type
_entity_poly.pdbx_seq_one_letter_code
_entity_poly.pdbx_strand_id
1 'polypeptide(L)'
;MKPPKFEYHAPKSLEEALAELGRYGGDAKILAGGQSLMPLLNFRLARPAALVDLNRIGSLAYIREHNGQIRFGAMTRQRTIEFSPIVAQRLPLLKEATHWVGHLPIRTRGTIGGSIAHADPSAEYPAVLAALEGEVVARGARGERVIRVG
;
A
#
# COMPACT_ATOMS: atom_id res chain seq x y z
N MET A 1 -4.70 24.03 0.88
CA MET A 1 -3.24 24.20 1.11
C MET A 1 -2.49 23.51 -0.02
N LYS A 2 -1.32 23.99 -0.45
CA LYS A 2 -0.58 23.46 -1.63
C LYS A 2 0.66 22.66 -1.20
N PRO A 3 0.93 21.50 -1.82
CA PRO A 3 2.11 20.69 -1.52
C PRO A 3 3.40 21.40 -1.96
N PRO A 4 4.57 21.00 -1.42
CA PRO A 4 5.86 21.43 -1.95
C PRO A 4 6.04 20.95 -3.40
N LYS A 5 6.99 21.55 -4.14
CA LYS A 5 7.40 21.04 -5.44
C LYS A 5 8.08 19.67 -5.25
N PHE A 6 7.80 18.75 -6.15
CA PHE A 6 8.44 17.44 -6.25
C PHE A 6 8.47 17.02 -7.72
N GLU A 7 9.41 16.17 -8.07
CA GLU A 7 9.40 15.44 -9.34
C GLU A 7 8.40 14.27 -9.27
N TYR A 8 7.80 13.90 -10.39
CA TYR A 8 6.80 12.84 -10.43
C TYR A 8 7.18 11.78 -11.45
N HIS A 9 7.26 10.53 -10.99
CA HIS A 9 7.57 9.36 -11.79
C HIS A 9 6.40 8.39 -11.76
N ALA A 10 6.01 7.86 -12.92
CA ALA A 10 4.93 6.89 -13.04
C ALA A 10 5.40 5.62 -13.77
N PRO A 11 6.30 4.84 -13.14
CA PRO A 11 6.87 3.63 -13.71
C PRO A 11 5.79 2.60 -14.07
N LYS A 12 6.10 1.73 -15.03
CA LYS A 12 5.20 0.66 -15.49
C LYS A 12 5.60 -0.72 -14.96
N SER A 13 6.77 -0.82 -14.33
CA SER A 13 7.29 -2.05 -13.73
C SER A 13 7.83 -1.81 -12.32
N LEU A 14 7.96 -2.89 -11.55
CA LEU A 14 8.54 -2.82 -10.20
C LEU A 14 10.04 -2.51 -10.27
N GLU A 15 10.70 -3.00 -11.31
CA GLU A 15 12.11 -2.76 -11.61
C GLU A 15 12.37 -1.27 -11.85
N GLU A 16 11.57 -0.61 -12.69
CA GLU A 16 11.64 0.84 -12.90
C GLU A 16 11.37 1.61 -11.60
N ALA A 17 10.36 1.19 -10.82
CA ALA A 17 10.04 1.86 -9.55
C ALA A 17 11.21 1.79 -8.56
N LEU A 18 11.87 0.63 -8.46
CA LEU A 18 13.04 0.44 -7.61
C LEU A 18 14.25 1.24 -8.12
N ALA A 19 14.43 1.34 -9.44
CA ALA A 19 15.47 2.17 -10.04
C ALA A 19 15.26 3.65 -9.69
N GLU A 20 14.05 4.18 -9.84
CA GLU A 20 13.72 5.56 -9.46
C GLU A 20 13.92 5.79 -7.95
N LEU A 21 13.43 4.90 -7.09
CA LEU A 21 13.68 5.02 -5.64
C LEU A 21 15.18 5.04 -5.30
N GLY A 22 15.99 4.24 -6.01
CA GLY A 22 17.45 4.22 -5.86
C GLY A 22 18.11 5.54 -6.24
N ARG A 23 17.65 6.21 -7.30
CA ARG A 23 18.20 7.49 -7.79
C ARG A 23 18.10 8.62 -6.76
N TYR A 24 17.03 8.65 -5.97
CA TYR A 24 16.79 9.69 -4.97
C TYR A 24 17.36 9.37 -3.58
N GLY A 25 18.07 8.25 -3.39
CA GLY A 25 18.81 7.96 -2.15
C GLY A 25 17.97 8.01 -0.86
N GLY A 26 16.66 7.80 -0.95
CA GLY A 26 15.72 7.88 0.18
C GLY A 26 14.87 9.16 0.27
N ASP A 27 15.14 10.16 -0.58
CA ASP A 27 14.35 11.41 -0.66
C ASP A 27 13.11 11.31 -1.57
N ALA A 28 12.91 10.14 -2.20
CA ALA A 28 11.66 9.81 -2.89
C ALA A 28 10.66 9.15 -1.94
N LYS A 29 9.36 9.44 -2.15
CA LYS A 29 8.26 8.72 -1.49
C LYS A 29 7.40 7.99 -2.51
N ILE A 30 6.94 6.81 -2.12
CA ILE A 30 6.03 6.00 -2.94
C ILE A 30 4.61 6.59 -2.87
N LEU A 31 4.00 6.82 -4.03
CA LEU A 31 2.58 7.16 -4.15
C LEU A 31 1.76 5.91 -4.49
N ALA A 32 1.09 5.37 -3.47
CA ALA A 32 0.13 4.27 -3.63
C ALA A 32 -1.31 4.82 -3.82
N GLY A 33 -2.18 4.65 -2.83
CA GLY A 33 -3.53 5.24 -2.82
C GLY A 33 -3.57 6.75 -2.52
N GLY A 34 -2.50 7.29 -1.94
CA GLY A 34 -2.36 8.72 -1.62
C GLY A 34 -3.19 9.22 -0.44
N GLN A 35 -3.94 8.36 0.25
CA GLN A 35 -4.90 8.80 1.28
C GLN A 35 -4.25 9.30 2.58
N SER A 36 -3.02 8.86 2.88
CA SER A 36 -2.23 9.44 3.97
C SER A 36 -1.17 10.40 3.46
N LEU A 37 -0.46 10.03 2.38
CA LEU A 37 0.64 10.82 1.86
C LEU A 37 0.21 12.19 1.32
N MET A 38 -0.89 12.28 0.55
CA MET A 38 -1.30 13.56 -0.04
C MET A 38 -1.71 14.60 1.02
N PRO A 39 -2.46 14.25 2.08
CA PRO A 39 -2.62 15.14 3.23
C PRO A 39 -1.31 15.62 3.85
N LEU A 40 -0.35 14.71 4.10
CA LEU A 40 0.96 15.08 4.65
C LEU A 40 1.72 16.06 3.76
N LEU A 41 1.64 15.91 2.43
CA LEU A 41 2.24 16.86 1.48
C LEU A 41 1.51 18.20 1.49
N ASN A 42 0.17 18.18 1.44
CA ASN A 42 -0.66 19.38 1.42
C ASN A 42 -0.44 20.23 2.69
N PHE A 43 -0.28 19.57 3.84
CA PHE A 43 0.05 20.20 5.13
C PHE A 43 1.55 20.42 5.35
N ARG A 44 2.39 20.08 4.36
CA ARG A 44 3.86 20.24 4.37
C ARG A 44 4.57 19.54 5.53
N LEU A 45 3.95 18.50 6.07
CA LEU A 45 4.52 17.57 7.06
C LEU A 45 5.48 16.57 6.40
N ALA A 46 5.37 16.35 5.09
CA ALA A 46 6.35 15.66 4.26
C ALA A 46 6.77 16.54 3.08
N ARG A 47 8.05 16.45 2.69
CA ARG A 47 8.65 17.26 1.61
C ARG A 47 9.67 16.46 0.79
N PRO A 48 9.24 15.36 0.12
CA PRO A 48 10.15 14.56 -0.70
C PRO A 48 10.58 15.33 -1.95
N ALA A 49 11.79 15.05 -2.45
CA ALA A 49 12.23 15.53 -3.75
C ALA A 49 11.42 14.92 -4.90
N ALA A 50 10.95 13.68 -4.75
CA ALA A 50 10.20 12.99 -5.79
C ALA A 50 9.09 12.08 -5.26
N LEU A 51 8.06 11.87 -6.08
CA LEU A 51 7.04 10.84 -5.90
C LEU A 51 7.19 9.75 -6.97
N VAL A 52 7.21 8.49 -6.53
CA VAL A 52 7.20 7.30 -7.39
C VAL A 52 5.83 6.65 -7.31
N ASP A 53 5.02 6.83 -8.35
CA ASP A 53 3.64 6.39 -8.43
C ASP A 53 3.51 4.96 -8.96
N LEU A 54 3.02 4.06 -8.11
CA LEU A 54 2.88 2.64 -8.45
C LEU A 54 1.53 2.31 -9.13
N ASN A 55 0.64 3.30 -9.33
CA ASN A 55 -0.72 3.06 -9.85
C ASN A 55 -0.76 2.47 -11.26
N ARG A 56 0.36 2.51 -12.01
CA ARG A 56 0.48 1.91 -13.35
C ARG A 56 1.07 0.49 -13.35
N ILE A 57 1.48 -0.03 -12.20
CA ILE A 57 2.07 -1.36 -12.07
C ILE A 57 0.97 -2.37 -11.74
N GLY A 58 0.29 -2.86 -12.77
CA GLY A 58 -0.86 -3.78 -12.62
C GLY A 58 -0.52 -5.09 -11.89
N SER A 59 0.73 -5.55 -11.98
CA SER A 59 1.19 -6.75 -11.26
C SER A 59 1.16 -6.62 -9.74
N LEU A 60 1.03 -5.40 -9.20
CA LEU A 60 0.88 -5.14 -7.76
C LEU A 60 -0.58 -5.05 -7.30
N ALA A 61 -1.57 -5.27 -8.16
CA ALA A 61 -2.99 -5.20 -7.80
C ALA A 61 -3.69 -6.54 -8.07
N TYR A 62 -3.80 -7.37 -7.04
CA TYR A 62 -4.44 -8.68 -7.13
C TYR A 62 -4.91 -9.20 -5.76
N ILE A 63 -5.84 -10.14 -5.78
CA ILE A 63 -6.20 -11.03 -4.66
C ILE A 63 -6.13 -12.44 -5.22
N ARG A 64 -5.29 -13.30 -4.65
CA ARG A 64 -5.05 -14.66 -5.17
C ARG A 64 -4.90 -15.64 -4.03
N GLU A 65 -5.38 -16.85 -4.22
CA GLU A 65 -5.04 -17.97 -3.35
C GLU A 65 -3.78 -18.67 -3.86
N HIS A 66 -2.87 -18.98 -2.94
CA HIS A 66 -1.65 -19.71 -3.25
C HIS A 66 -1.19 -20.48 -2.02
N ASN A 67 -1.04 -21.80 -2.15
CA ASN A 67 -0.60 -22.70 -1.07
C ASN A 67 -1.39 -22.51 0.24
N GLY A 68 -2.72 -22.39 0.15
CA GLY A 68 -3.61 -22.21 1.30
C GLY A 68 -3.62 -20.81 1.92
N GLN A 69 -2.81 -19.88 1.40
CA GLN A 69 -2.79 -18.48 1.83
C GLN A 69 -3.49 -17.57 0.82
N ILE A 70 -4.10 -16.48 1.31
CA ILE A 70 -4.57 -15.40 0.45
C ILE A 70 -3.47 -14.35 0.34
N ARG A 71 -3.01 -14.11 -0.88
CA ARG A 71 -1.99 -13.12 -1.23
C ARG A 71 -2.63 -11.89 -1.85
N PHE A 72 -2.17 -10.73 -1.39
CA PHE A 72 -2.60 -9.44 -1.89
C PHE A 72 -1.43 -8.74 -2.57
N GLY A 73 -1.68 -8.18 -3.75
CA GLY A 73 -0.80 -7.16 -4.30
C GLY A 73 -0.89 -5.88 -3.44
N ALA A 74 0.24 -5.21 -3.21
CA ALA A 74 0.31 -4.02 -2.37
C ALA A 74 -0.61 -2.87 -2.85
N MET A 75 -0.92 -2.82 -4.14
CA MET A 75 -1.80 -1.84 -4.78
C MET A 75 -3.27 -2.27 -4.86
N THR A 76 -3.63 -3.41 -4.27
CA THR A 76 -5.04 -3.83 -4.16
C THR A 76 -5.83 -2.81 -3.35
N ARG A 77 -6.92 -2.31 -3.95
CA ARG A 77 -7.77 -1.29 -3.31
C ARG A 77 -8.53 -1.88 -2.14
N GLN A 78 -8.71 -1.07 -1.11
CA GLN A 78 -9.59 -1.40 0.02
C GLN A 78 -11.01 -1.68 -0.46
N ARG A 79 -11.50 -0.93 -1.47
CA ARG A 79 -12.78 -1.24 -2.13
C ARG A 79 -12.82 -2.60 -2.82
N THR A 80 -11.72 -3.04 -3.44
CA THR A 80 -11.66 -4.38 -4.04
C THR A 80 -11.74 -5.46 -2.95
N ILE A 81 -11.10 -5.23 -1.80
CA ILE A 81 -11.16 -6.11 -0.63
C ILE A 81 -12.58 -6.13 -0.05
N GLU A 82 -13.20 -4.95 0.09
CA GLU A 82 -14.56 -4.76 0.59
C GLU A 82 -15.58 -5.59 -0.20
N PHE A 83 -15.42 -5.79 -1.51
CA PHE A 83 -16.38 -6.57 -2.32
C PHE A 83 -15.87 -7.95 -2.75
N SER A 84 -14.73 -8.40 -2.22
CA SER A 84 -14.15 -9.67 -2.65
C SER A 84 -14.84 -10.88 -1.98
N PRO A 85 -15.45 -11.80 -2.75
CA PRO A 85 -16.06 -13.00 -2.18
C PRO A 85 -15.05 -13.90 -1.47
N ILE A 86 -13.84 -14.04 -2.03
CA ILE A 86 -12.78 -14.85 -1.42
C ILE A 86 -12.31 -14.26 -0.09
N VAL A 87 -12.23 -12.93 0.04
CA VAL A 87 -11.91 -12.29 1.32
C VAL A 87 -13.04 -12.51 2.32
N ALA A 88 -14.30 -12.34 1.91
CA ALA A 88 -15.45 -12.58 2.79
C ALA A 88 -15.49 -14.02 3.33
N GLN A 89 -15.12 -15.00 2.51
CA GLN A 89 -15.11 -16.42 2.90
C GLN A 89 -13.87 -16.84 3.70
N ARG A 90 -12.69 -16.36 3.32
CA ARG A 90 -11.40 -16.87 3.85
C ARG A 90 -10.78 -15.96 4.90
N LEU A 91 -11.10 -14.67 4.88
CA LEU A 91 -10.54 -13.65 5.78
C LEU A 91 -11.67 -12.73 6.31
N PRO A 92 -12.69 -13.28 7.00
CA PRO A 92 -13.85 -12.51 7.44
C PRO A 92 -13.47 -11.33 8.36
N LEU A 93 -12.40 -11.46 9.17
CA LEU A 93 -11.89 -10.37 9.98
C LEU A 93 -11.42 -9.17 9.13
N LEU A 94 -10.68 -9.42 8.04
CA LEU A 94 -10.24 -8.35 7.13
C LEU A 94 -11.42 -7.70 6.41
N LYS A 95 -12.41 -8.51 6.01
CA LYS A 95 -13.65 -8.02 5.40
C LYS A 95 -14.37 -7.06 6.35
N GLU A 96 -14.57 -7.46 7.60
CA GLU A 96 -15.23 -6.64 8.62
C GLU A 96 -14.45 -5.36 8.91
N ALA A 97 -13.15 -5.48 9.20
CA ALA A 97 -12.28 -4.35 9.49
C ALA A 97 -12.23 -3.32 8.35
N THR A 98 -12.35 -3.76 7.09
CA THR A 98 -12.36 -2.86 5.93
C THR A 98 -13.52 -1.85 5.98
N HIS A 99 -14.66 -2.19 6.57
CA HIS A 99 -15.79 -1.27 6.68
C HIS A 99 -15.52 -0.08 7.63
N TRP A 100 -14.61 -0.26 8.58
CA TRP A 100 -14.18 0.77 9.55
C TRP A 100 -13.12 1.72 8.98
N VAL A 101 -12.50 1.37 7.85
CA VAL A 101 -11.51 2.23 7.20
C VAL A 101 -12.20 3.43 6.56
N GLY A 102 -12.14 4.58 7.24
CA GLY A 102 -12.57 5.88 6.73
C GLY A 102 -13.94 5.86 6.04
N HIS A 103 -14.10 6.71 5.02
CA HIS A 103 -15.31 6.79 4.20
C HIS A 103 -15.05 6.28 2.77
N LEU A 104 -16.12 6.11 1.98
CA LEU A 104 -16.07 5.46 0.66
C LEU A 104 -15.00 6.03 -0.32
N PRO A 105 -14.82 7.35 -0.48
CA PRO A 105 -13.71 7.94 -1.24
C PRO A 105 -12.33 7.45 -0.80
N ILE A 106 -12.07 7.39 0.51
CA ILE A 106 -10.82 6.88 1.07
C ILE A 106 -10.63 5.44 0.62
N ARG A 107 -11.62 4.56 0.81
CA ARG A 107 -11.50 3.14 0.43
C ARG A 107 -11.38 2.89 -1.07
N THR A 108 -11.95 3.76 -1.90
CA THR A 108 -11.86 3.66 -3.36
C THR A 108 -10.45 3.93 -3.87
N ARG A 109 -9.65 4.70 -3.13
CA ARG A 109 -8.26 5.02 -3.48
C ARG A 109 -7.24 4.27 -2.63
N GLY A 110 -7.51 4.10 -1.35
CA GLY A 110 -6.68 3.44 -0.36
C GLY A 110 -6.32 2.02 -0.79
N THR A 111 -5.12 1.60 -0.40
CA THR A 111 -4.54 0.31 -0.80
C THR A 111 -4.10 -0.44 0.44
N ILE A 112 -4.21 -1.77 0.42
CA ILE A 112 -3.76 -2.60 1.54
C ILE A 112 -2.28 -2.38 1.88
N GLY A 113 -1.40 -2.41 0.87
CA GLY A 113 0.03 -2.19 1.08
C GLY A 113 0.34 -0.78 1.57
N GLY A 114 -0.36 0.22 1.05
CA GLY A 114 -0.22 1.61 1.53
C GLY A 114 -0.62 1.80 3.00
N SER A 115 -1.68 1.13 3.46
CA SER A 115 -2.09 1.19 4.87
C SER A 115 -1.08 0.49 5.79
N ILE A 116 -0.65 -0.72 5.42
CA ILE A 116 0.35 -1.48 6.17
C ILE A 116 1.69 -0.75 6.22
N ALA A 117 2.17 -0.22 5.10
CA ALA A 117 3.45 0.48 5.02
C ALA A 117 3.44 1.86 5.69
N HIS A 118 2.27 2.50 5.82
CA HIS A 118 2.15 3.74 6.59
C HIS A 118 2.26 3.50 8.10
N ALA A 119 1.79 2.33 8.57
CA ALA A 119 1.91 1.86 9.94
C ALA A 119 1.37 2.85 10.99
N ASP A 120 0.26 3.53 10.68
CA ASP A 120 -0.46 4.34 11.65
C ASP A 120 -1.07 3.42 12.73
N PRO A 121 -0.81 3.64 14.04
CA PRO A 121 -1.38 2.83 15.12
C PRO A 121 -2.91 2.80 15.15
N SER A 122 -3.57 3.79 14.58
CA SER A 122 -5.03 3.87 14.48
C SER A 122 -5.61 3.12 13.27
N ALA A 123 -4.77 2.64 12.34
CA ALA A 123 -5.23 1.95 11.14
C ALA A 123 -5.60 0.49 11.41
N GLU A 124 -6.65 0.03 10.75
CA GLU A 124 -7.21 -1.30 10.94
C GLU A 124 -6.31 -2.39 10.34
N TYR A 125 -5.71 -2.14 9.17
CA TYR A 125 -5.01 -3.18 8.43
C TYR A 125 -3.70 -3.65 9.09
N PRO A 126 -2.86 -2.79 9.69
CA PRO A 126 -1.75 -3.25 10.53
C PRO A 126 -2.20 -4.18 11.66
N ALA A 127 -3.28 -3.83 12.38
CA ALA A 127 -3.81 -4.65 13.47
C ALA A 127 -4.36 -5.99 12.98
N VAL A 128 -5.10 -6.00 11.85
CA VAL A 128 -5.59 -7.24 11.22
C VAL A 128 -4.44 -8.11 10.75
N LEU A 129 -3.40 -7.53 10.15
CA LEU A 129 -2.23 -8.28 9.70
C LEU A 129 -1.53 -8.97 10.88
N ALA A 130 -1.40 -8.28 12.01
CA ALA A 130 -0.86 -8.86 13.25
C ALA A 130 -1.75 -10.00 13.78
N ALA A 131 -3.05 -9.76 13.91
CA ALA A 131 -4.00 -10.73 14.46
C ALA A 131 -4.11 -12.01 13.61
N LEU A 132 -3.85 -11.91 12.30
CA LEU A 132 -3.86 -13.04 11.37
C LEU A 132 -2.47 -13.64 11.11
N GLU A 133 -1.45 -13.21 11.88
CA GLU A 133 -0.05 -13.65 11.72
C GLU A 133 0.44 -13.53 10.27
N GLY A 134 0.04 -12.44 9.61
CA GLY A 134 0.33 -12.19 8.22
C GLY A 134 1.80 -11.88 7.95
N GLU A 135 2.18 -12.01 6.69
CA GLU A 135 3.54 -11.72 6.22
C GLU A 135 3.54 -10.61 5.16
N VAL A 136 4.59 -9.79 5.16
CA VAL A 136 4.84 -8.76 4.14
C VAL A 136 6.02 -9.17 3.28
N VAL A 137 5.79 -9.27 1.97
CA VAL A 137 6.87 -9.43 0.98
C VAL A 137 7.40 -8.06 0.59
N ALA A 138 8.65 -7.78 0.95
CA ALA A 138 9.34 -6.53 0.63
C ALA A 138 10.41 -6.76 -0.42
N ARG A 139 10.38 -5.99 -1.51
CA ARG A 139 11.38 -6.03 -2.59
C ARG A 139 12.20 -4.74 -2.60
N GLY A 140 13.51 -4.86 -2.77
CA GLY A 140 14.44 -3.74 -2.87
C GLY A 140 15.61 -4.07 -3.80
N ALA A 141 16.61 -3.18 -3.85
CA ALA A 141 17.80 -3.37 -4.70
C ALA A 141 18.60 -4.64 -4.37
N ARG A 142 18.50 -5.15 -3.14
CA ARG A 142 19.17 -6.38 -2.69
C ARG A 142 18.32 -7.65 -2.85
N GLY A 143 17.20 -7.55 -3.55
CA GLY A 143 16.26 -8.66 -3.75
C GLY A 143 15.03 -8.59 -2.87
N GLU A 144 14.42 -9.75 -2.64
CA GLU A 144 13.16 -9.91 -1.92
C GLU A 144 13.39 -10.51 -0.54
N ARG A 145 12.58 -10.09 0.44
CA ARG A 145 12.53 -10.69 1.76
C ARG A 145 11.11 -10.73 2.30
N VAL A 146 10.85 -11.70 3.17
CA VAL A 146 9.58 -11.82 3.91
C VAL A 146 9.78 -11.23 5.30
N ILE A 147 8.85 -10.39 5.74
CA ILE A 147 8.80 -9.78 7.07
C ILE A 147 7.55 -10.33 7.74
N ARG A 148 7.73 -11.06 8.85
CA ARG A 148 6.60 -11.53 9.67
C ARG A 148 6.18 -10.44 10.63
N VAL A 149 4.87 -10.29 10.85
CA VAL A 149 4.40 -9.47 11.97
C VAL A 149 4.71 -10.24 13.26
N GLY A 150 5.37 -9.58 14.20
CA GLY A 150 5.74 -10.13 15.51
C GLY A 150 5.02 -9.43 16.64
#